data_AF-A0A958F8Y4-F1
#
_entry.id   AF-A0A958F8Y4-F1
#
_cell.length_a   1.000
_cell.length_b   1.000
_cell.length_c   1.000
_cell.angle_alpha   90.00
_cell.angle_beta   90.00
_cell.angle_gamma   90.00
#
_symmetry.space_group_name_H-M   'P 1'
#
loop_
_entity.id
_entity.type
_entity.pdbx_description
1 polymer ?
#
loop_
_entity_poly.entity_id
_entity_poly.type
_entity_poly.pdbx_seq_one_letter_code
_entity_poly.pdbx_strand_id
1 'polypeptide(L)'
;MKLSVGIIAAQPEWELLLRQIGVGFHSLNGADDPRAAEIPVWIAGAGTAPDTHESLRRFLEQGGALLLEAETARRLLGIPIRTISVGYFYGINDPSFGNLPVSDLNRRCRIGASSAHLQSQAGQGLIERREVGKGLAIILPSGLIGALQDRRVRRKNFPSPFGERLPSERVAAVSAEGIRRVVSRALALLFHARGLPFLQLWPFPDGAQGLFGFRIDTDFGNEAEVRALQQLCERFEIPATWFLETRSPGDWFRLYGEMPGQEIAYHCYRHRVLSDAAAGREDFRQGLARLAGIEVCPQGYAAPYGEWHPELNRVLEENGFVYSSEFSLGCDNLPFYPFLEERFSKVLQLPVHPISVGRLHWARHSEAGMVAYYLGVMEEKLQANEPVFFYHHPGQRRLEVFEHVFREVRRRNLAVRSLGDYARWWQRRSDFTWE
;
A
#
# COMPACT_ATOMS: atom_id res chain seq x y z
N MET A 1 13.67 27.01 -9.44
CA MET A 1 13.94 25.59 -9.14
C MET A 1 12.63 24.98 -8.70
N LYS A 2 12.13 23.99 -9.44
CA LYS A 2 10.84 23.34 -9.17
C LYS A 2 11.04 22.27 -8.10
N LEU A 3 10.13 22.15 -7.14
CA LEU A 3 10.25 21.17 -6.05
C LEU A 3 9.71 19.79 -6.50
N SER A 4 10.17 19.37 -7.68
CA SER A 4 9.71 18.20 -8.41
C SER A 4 10.87 17.25 -8.72
N VAL A 5 10.55 16.01 -9.07
CA VAL A 5 11.52 14.98 -9.46
C VAL A 5 11.53 14.81 -10.98
N GLY A 6 12.72 14.77 -11.58
CA GLY A 6 12.88 14.35 -12.97
C GLY A 6 13.04 12.84 -13.04
N ILE A 7 12.38 12.16 -13.96
CA ILE A 7 12.59 10.74 -14.20
C ILE A 7 12.97 10.48 -15.65
N ILE A 8 14.09 9.77 -15.85
CA ILE A 8 14.52 9.34 -17.17
C ILE A 8 13.99 7.94 -17.44
N ALA A 9 13.43 7.74 -18.63
CA ALA A 9 12.84 6.47 -19.06
C ALA A 9 11.85 5.92 -18.02
N ALA A 10 10.81 6.72 -17.75
CA ALA A 10 9.79 6.40 -16.75
C ALA A 10 9.21 5.00 -16.98
N GLN A 11 9.40 4.12 -16.00
CA GLN A 11 8.78 2.80 -15.97
C GLN A 11 7.51 2.86 -15.12
N PRO A 12 6.49 2.02 -15.40
CA PRO A 12 5.23 2.03 -14.66
C PRO A 12 5.38 1.90 -13.14
N GLU A 13 6.39 1.16 -12.67
CA GLU A 13 6.67 0.99 -11.24
C GLU A 13 7.10 2.29 -10.57
N TRP A 14 7.89 3.11 -11.26
CA TRP A 14 8.28 4.42 -10.77
C TRP A 14 7.09 5.38 -10.76
N GLU A 15 6.30 5.42 -11.83
CA GLU A 15 5.09 6.24 -11.86
C GLU A 15 4.10 5.87 -10.75
N LEU A 16 3.91 4.57 -10.51
CA LEU A 16 3.09 4.05 -9.41
C LEU A 16 3.56 4.61 -8.06
N LEU A 17 4.86 4.48 -7.77
CA LEU A 17 5.44 4.98 -6.52
C LEU A 17 5.31 6.49 -6.36
N LEU A 18 5.67 7.26 -7.40
CA LEU A 18 5.68 8.72 -7.31
C LEU A 18 4.26 9.27 -7.15
N ARG A 19 3.26 8.71 -7.85
CA ARG A 19 1.85 9.04 -7.67
C ARG A 19 1.34 8.67 -6.28
N GLN A 20 1.73 7.50 -5.77
CA GLN A 20 1.36 7.04 -4.44
C GLN A 20 1.96 7.93 -3.34
N ILE A 21 3.25 8.28 -3.45
CA ILE A 21 3.94 9.24 -2.58
C ILE A 21 3.28 10.63 -2.69
N GLY A 22 2.88 11.04 -3.90
CA GLY A 22 2.31 12.35 -4.17
C GLY A 22 3.37 13.45 -4.34
N VAL A 23 4.57 13.09 -4.79
CA VAL A 23 5.60 14.07 -5.18
C VAL A 23 5.35 14.52 -6.62
N GLY A 24 5.54 15.81 -6.92
CA GLY A 24 5.50 16.30 -8.30
C GLY A 24 6.64 15.68 -9.13
N PHE A 25 6.36 15.21 -10.35
CA PHE A 25 7.40 14.61 -11.19
C PHE A 25 7.18 14.84 -12.69
N HIS A 26 8.28 14.78 -13.45
CA HIS A 26 8.29 14.95 -14.90
C HIS A 26 9.10 13.86 -15.58
N SER A 27 8.52 13.25 -16.62
CA SER A 27 9.28 12.40 -17.54
C SER A 27 10.19 13.26 -18.41
N LEU A 28 11.49 12.97 -18.37
CA LEU A 28 12.53 13.67 -19.10
C LEU A 28 13.12 12.76 -20.18
N ASN A 29 13.44 13.36 -21.33
CA ASN A 29 14.11 12.67 -22.44
C ASN A 29 15.63 12.58 -22.25
N GLY A 30 16.18 13.23 -21.22
CA GLY A 30 17.61 13.27 -20.95
C GLY A 30 18.01 14.59 -20.28
N ALA A 31 19.33 14.80 -20.18
CA ALA A 31 19.89 16.01 -19.57
C ALA A 31 19.74 17.28 -20.41
N ASP A 32 19.58 17.12 -21.72
CA ASP A 32 19.42 18.23 -22.65
C ASP A 32 17.97 18.76 -22.71
N ASP A 33 17.06 18.17 -21.90
CA ASP A 33 15.71 18.67 -21.72
C ASP A 33 15.77 20.09 -21.12
N PRO A 34 15.13 21.13 -21.69
CA PRO A 34 15.18 22.48 -21.15
C PRO A 34 14.71 22.58 -19.68
N ARG A 35 13.86 21.66 -19.23
CA ARG A 35 13.35 21.60 -17.84
C ARG A 35 14.41 21.06 -16.87
N ALA A 36 15.46 20.43 -17.38
CA ALA A 36 16.54 19.81 -16.61
C ALA A 36 17.17 20.76 -15.59
N ALA A 37 17.41 22.01 -15.99
CA ALA A 37 18.07 23.02 -15.16
C ALA A 37 17.26 23.40 -13.90
N GLU A 38 15.95 23.21 -13.92
CA GLU A 38 15.07 23.58 -12.83
C GLU A 38 14.80 22.43 -11.84
N ILE A 39 15.19 21.20 -12.18
CA ILE A 39 14.87 19.99 -11.44
C ILE A 39 16.03 19.61 -10.51
N PRO A 40 15.83 19.61 -9.19
CA PRO A 40 16.90 19.40 -8.22
C PRO A 40 17.29 17.93 -8.03
N VAL A 41 16.36 17.00 -8.25
CA VAL A 41 16.54 15.57 -7.99
C VAL A 41 16.07 14.75 -9.18
N TRP A 42 16.90 13.81 -9.61
CA TRP A 42 16.69 13.01 -10.80
C TRP A 42 16.67 11.52 -10.46
N ILE A 43 15.77 10.77 -11.08
CA ILE A 43 15.69 9.31 -11.01
C ILE A 43 16.19 8.74 -12.34
N ALA A 44 17.15 7.82 -12.28
CA ALA A 44 17.60 7.06 -13.43
C ALA A 44 17.50 5.55 -13.14
N GLY A 45 16.44 4.92 -13.66
CA GLY A 45 16.16 3.50 -13.50
C GLY A 45 16.90 2.62 -14.52
N ALA A 46 16.53 1.33 -14.58
CA ALA A 46 17.14 0.36 -15.49
C ALA A 46 17.08 0.74 -16.98
N GLY A 47 16.00 1.42 -17.41
CA GLY A 47 15.75 1.85 -18.79
C GLY A 47 16.57 3.05 -19.28
N THR A 48 17.42 3.62 -18.43
CA THR A 48 18.26 4.78 -18.80
C THR A 48 19.21 4.43 -19.96
N ALA A 49 19.18 5.26 -21.01
CA ALA A 49 19.97 5.06 -22.22
C ALA A 49 21.43 5.52 -22.03
N PRO A 50 22.41 4.85 -22.67
CA PRO A 50 23.84 5.12 -22.44
C PRO A 50 24.30 6.54 -22.78
N ASP A 51 23.68 7.16 -23.78
CA ASP A 51 23.92 8.54 -24.23
C ASP A 51 23.60 9.58 -23.15
N THR A 52 22.67 9.30 -22.24
CA THR A 52 22.34 10.21 -21.12
C THR A 52 23.33 10.16 -19.95
N HIS A 53 24.22 9.15 -19.90
CA HIS A 53 25.07 8.91 -18.72
C HIS A 53 26.10 10.03 -18.47
N GLU A 54 26.70 10.57 -19.52
CA GLU A 54 27.72 11.62 -19.37
C GLU A 54 27.10 12.88 -18.76
N SER A 55 25.96 13.29 -19.27
CA SER A 55 25.28 14.47 -18.79
C SER A 55 24.74 14.30 -17.36
N LEU A 56 24.27 13.10 -16.99
CA LEU A 56 23.91 12.80 -15.59
C LEU A 56 25.13 12.83 -14.66
N ARG A 57 26.28 12.33 -15.11
CA ARG A 57 27.53 12.40 -14.34
C ARG A 57 27.93 13.85 -14.12
N ARG A 58 27.89 14.68 -15.17
CA ARG A 58 28.17 16.12 -15.08
C ARG A 58 27.21 16.84 -14.14
N PHE A 59 25.91 16.55 -14.23
CA PHE A 59 24.91 17.08 -13.30
C PHE A 59 25.26 16.76 -11.85
N LEU A 60 25.62 15.50 -11.57
CA LEU A 60 26.02 15.06 -10.24
C LEU A 60 27.30 15.77 -9.77
N GLU A 61 28.36 15.80 -10.59
CA GLU A 61 29.63 16.47 -10.26
C GLU A 61 29.47 17.95 -9.92
N GLN A 62 28.53 18.62 -10.59
CA GLN A 62 28.19 20.04 -10.38
C GLN A 62 27.31 20.30 -9.15
N GLY A 63 26.97 19.27 -8.38
CA GLY A 63 26.19 19.40 -7.14
C GLY A 63 24.78 18.82 -7.21
N GLY A 64 24.37 18.22 -8.33
CA GLY A 64 23.07 17.60 -8.50
C GLY A 64 22.82 16.42 -7.56
N ALA A 65 21.60 15.91 -7.55
CA ALA A 65 21.21 14.78 -6.72
C ALA A 65 20.52 13.68 -7.55
N LEU A 66 21.00 12.44 -7.43
CA LEU A 66 20.52 11.29 -8.21
C LEU A 66 20.01 10.14 -7.34
N LEU A 67 18.86 9.58 -7.72
CA LEU A 67 18.40 8.28 -7.28
C LEU A 67 18.62 7.28 -8.41
N LEU A 68 19.45 6.26 -8.17
CA LEU A 68 19.89 5.31 -9.17
C LEU A 68 19.54 3.88 -8.75
N GLU A 69 19.27 3.00 -9.71
CA GLU A 69 19.42 1.56 -9.48
C GLU A 69 20.89 1.14 -9.68
N ALA A 70 21.35 0.13 -8.93
CA ALA A 70 22.76 -0.28 -8.91
C ALA A 70 23.34 -0.61 -10.31
N GLU A 71 22.53 -1.14 -11.24
CA GLU A 71 22.98 -1.45 -12.59
C GLU A 71 23.23 -0.18 -13.41
N THR A 72 22.39 0.84 -13.21
CA THR A 72 22.56 2.15 -13.84
C THR A 72 23.74 2.88 -13.20
N ALA A 73 23.89 2.79 -11.88
CA ALA A 73 25.06 3.32 -11.18
C ALA A 73 26.38 2.65 -11.62
N ARG A 74 26.39 1.34 -11.90
CA ARG A 74 27.56 0.65 -12.48
C ARG A 74 27.97 1.25 -13.82
N ARG A 75 27.01 1.46 -14.72
CA ARG A 75 27.26 2.02 -16.06
C ARG A 75 27.67 3.49 -16.00
N LEU A 76 27.05 4.26 -15.11
CA LEU A 76 27.22 5.71 -14.99
C LEU A 76 28.46 6.10 -14.18
N LEU A 77 28.69 5.45 -13.04
CA LEU A 77 29.73 5.78 -12.05
C LEU A 77 30.84 4.72 -11.93
N GLY A 78 30.77 3.62 -12.68
CA GLY A 78 31.79 2.57 -12.65
C GLY A 78 31.83 1.80 -11.32
N ILE A 79 30.74 1.77 -10.55
CA ILE A 79 30.74 1.11 -9.24
C ILE A 79 30.77 -0.42 -9.39
N PRO A 80 31.51 -1.13 -8.52
CA PRO A 80 31.41 -2.58 -8.44
C PRO A 80 30.05 -2.98 -7.86
N ILE A 81 29.42 -4.00 -8.45
CA ILE A 81 28.15 -4.57 -7.96
C ILE A 81 28.30 -6.06 -7.67
N ARG A 82 27.45 -6.59 -6.79
CA ARG A 82 27.33 -8.01 -6.51
C ARG A 82 25.86 -8.43 -6.47
N THR A 83 25.59 -9.70 -6.78
CA THR A 83 24.24 -10.27 -6.69
C THR A 83 24.05 -10.96 -5.35
N ILE A 84 22.93 -10.67 -4.68
CA ILE A 84 22.54 -11.32 -3.43
C ILE A 84 21.08 -11.77 -3.50
N SER A 85 20.70 -12.76 -2.69
CA SER A 85 19.30 -13.13 -2.48
C SER A 85 18.76 -12.34 -1.30
N VAL A 86 17.66 -11.61 -1.48
CA VAL A 86 17.01 -10.81 -0.45
C VAL A 86 15.63 -11.42 -0.17
N GLY A 87 15.50 -12.05 1.00
CA GLY A 87 14.22 -12.55 1.49
C GLY A 87 13.36 -11.42 2.03
N TYR A 88 13.93 -10.66 2.95
CA TYR A 88 13.37 -9.44 3.52
C TYR A 88 14.48 -8.43 3.82
N PHE A 89 14.08 -7.18 4.03
CA PHE A 89 14.96 -6.12 4.48
C PHE A 89 14.32 -5.31 5.61
N TYR A 90 15.14 -4.64 6.41
CA TYR A 90 14.69 -3.84 7.55
C TYR A 90 15.70 -2.73 7.86
N GLY A 91 15.30 -1.78 8.69
CA GLY A 91 16.16 -0.73 9.22
C GLY A 91 15.96 -0.62 10.73
N ILE A 92 17.04 -0.73 11.50
CA ILE A 92 17.03 -0.47 12.94
C ILE A 92 18.04 0.65 13.19
N ASN A 93 17.55 1.81 13.60
CA ASN A 93 18.34 3.01 13.84
C ASN A 93 19.27 3.34 12.66
N ASP A 94 18.81 3.12 11.42
CA ASP A 94 19.62 3.46 10.25
C ASP A 94 19.78 4.99 10.18
N PRO A 95 21.01 5.52 10.07
CA PRO A 95 21.23 6.97 10.13
C PRO A 95 20.58 7.72 8.97
N SER A 96 20.38 7.06 7.82
CA SER A 96 19.76 7.66 6.63
C SER A 96 18.28 7.31 6.55
N PHE A 97 17.94 6.04 6.79
CA PHE A 97 16.60 5.50 6.53
C PHE A 97 15.74 5.32 7.78
N GLY A 98 16.29 5.54 8.97
CA GLY A 98 15.58 5.41 10.24
C GLY A 98 15.16 3.98 10.55
N ASN A 99 14.07 3.86 11.29
CA ASN A 99 13.44 2.58 11.57
C ASN A 99 12.51 2.20 10.42
N LEU A 100 12.73 1.03 9.85
CA LEU A 100 11.88 0.43 8.84
C LEU A 100 11.52 -0.99 9.30
N PRO A 101 10.22 -1.34 9.37
CA PRO A 101 9.80 -2.69 9.73
C PRO A 101 10.31 -3.70 8.71
N VAL A 102 10.31 -4.97 9.12
CA VAL A 102 10.65 -6.09 8.25
C VAL A 102 9.74 -6.08 7.02
N SER A 103 10.37 -5.92 5.86
CA SER A 103 9.72 -5.78 4.57
C SER A 103 10.18 -6.91 3.64
N ASP A 104 9.29 -7.84 3.32
CA ASP A 104 9.58 -8.94 2.39
C ASP A 104 9.86 -8.45 0.96
N LEU A 105 10.84 -9.08 0.31
CA LEU A 105 11.22 -8.81 -1.07
C LEU A 105 11.37 -10.08 -1.92
N ASN A 106 11.78 -11.19 -1.32
CA ASN A 106 11.76 -12.54 -1.89
C ASN A 106 12.32 -12.69 -3.32
N ARG A 107 13.47 -12.05 -3.61
CA ARG A 107 14.10 -12.06 -4.93
C ARG A 107 15.61 -11.87 -4.88
N ARG A 108 16.27 -12.12 -6.02
CA ARG A 108 17.67 -11.71 -6.22
C ARG A 108 17.73 -10.24 -6.58
N CYS A 109 18.65 -9.53 -5.93
CA CYS A 109 18.95 -8.13 -6.19
C CYS A 109 20.43 -7.95 -6.51
N ARG A 110 20.76 -6.92 -7.26
CA ARG A 110 22.15 -6.48 -7.43
C ARG A 110 22.36 -5.22 -6.62
N ILE A 111 23.39 -5.21 -5.79
CA ILE A 111 23.71 -4.10 -4.89
C ILE A 111 25.12 -3.58 -5.15
N GLY A 112 25.38 -2.31 -4.82
CA GLY A 112 26.73 -1.76 -4.83
C GLY A 112 27.61 -2.46 -3.78
N ALA A 113 28.89 -2.67 -4.08
CA ALA A 113 29.79 -3.37 -3.15
C ALA A 113 29.95 -2.64 -1.81
N SER A 114 29.75 -1.31 -1.80
CA SER A 114 29.83 -0.45 -0.62
C SER A 114 28.47 -0.14 0.00
N SER A 115 27.44 -0.93 -0.32
CA SER A 115 26.11 -0.79 0.29
C SER A 115 26.19 -0.99 1.80
N ALA A 116 25.69 -0.03 2.56
CA ALA A 116 25.81 0.04 4.02
C ALA A 116 24.49 0.35 4.72
N HIS A 117 23.51 0.87 4.00
CA HIS A 117 22.21 1.26 4.55
C HIS A 117 21.16 0.18 4.33
N LEU A 118 20.28 0.03 5.32
CA LEU A 118 19.32 -1.06 5.48
C LEU A 118 19.97 -2.44 5.48
N GLN A 119 19.39 -3.37 6.21
CA GLN A 119 19.91 -4.72 6.33
C GLN A 119 19.00 -5.72 5.62
N SER A 120 19.61 -6.64 4.88
CA SER A 120 18.94 -7.87 4.45
C SER A 120 18.84 -8.88 5.60
N GLN A 121 18.12 -9.98 5.36
CA GLN A 121 18.07 -11.12 6.28
C GLN A 121 19.44 -11.70 6.66
N ALA A 122 20.48 -11.46 5.85
CA ALA A 122 21.84 -11.92 6.09
C ALA A 122 22.74 -10.84 6.71
N GLY A 123 22.17 -9.71 7.15
CA GLY A 123 22.91 -8.58 7.72
C GLY A 123 23.70 -7.74 6.70
N GLN A 124 23.53 -8.01 5.40
CA GLN A 124 24.21 -7.26 4.33
C GLN A 124 23.50 -5.93 4.07
N GLY A 125 24.28 -4.85 3.94
CA GLY A 125 23.81 -3.53 3.49
C GLY A 125 23.21 -3.58 2.08
N LEU A 126 22.13 -2.83 1.85
CA LEU A 126 21.39 -2.87 0.57
C LEU A 126 21.49 -1.58 -0.25
N ILE A 127 21.59 -0.44 0.41
CA ILE A 127 21.64 0.87 -0.25
C ILE A 127 23.04 1.48 -0.06
N GLU A 128 23.58 2.01 -1.15
CA GLU A 128 24.84 2.76 -1.16
C GLU A 128 24.53 4.25 -1.28
N ARG A 129 25.14 5.05 -0.40
CA ARG A 129 25.18 6.51 -0.52
C ARG A 129 26.54 6.88 -1.06
N ARG A 130 26.59 7.72 -2.10
CA ARG A 130 27.84 8.07 -2.77
C ARG A 130 27.90 9.54 -3.13
N GLU A 131 28.97 10.20 -2.69
CA GLU A 131 29.28 11.56 -3.08
C GLU A 131 30.16 11.54 -4.34
N VAL A 132 29.84 12.39 -5.31
CA VAL A 132 30.57 12.49 -6.58
C VAL A 132 30.70 13.97 -6.93
N GLY A 133 31.92 14.48 -6.91
CA GLY A 133 32.16 15.92 -6.98
C GLY A 133 31.44 16.62 -5.83
N LYS A 134 30.53 17.53 -6.16
CA LYS A 134 29.70 18.26 -5.17
C LYS A 134 28.33 17.63 -4.94
N GLY A 135 27.97 16.59 -5.68
CA GLY A 135 26.62 16.01 -5.68
C GLY A 135 26.49 14.73 -4.88
N LEU A 136 25.24 14.27 -4.75
CA LEU A 136 24.87 13.10 -3.98
C LEU A 136 24.08 12.09 -4.81
N ALA A 137 24.52 10.83 -4.81
CA ALA A 137 23.77 9.72 -5.36
C ALA A 137 23.32 8.77 -4.23
N ILE A 138 22.04 8.36 -4.27
CA ILE A 138 21.53 7.22 -3.53
C ILE A 138 21.31 6.08 -4.53
N ILE A 139 21.90 4.93 -4.24
CA ILE A 139 21.91 3.78 -5.14
C ILE A 139 21.09 2.66 -4.49
N LEU A 140 19.93 2.37 -5.08
CA LEU A 140 19.03 1.30 -4.69
C LEU A 140 19.46 -0.04 -5.30
N PRO A 141 19.11 -1.18 -4.66
CA PRO A 141 19.27 -2.48 -5.29
C PRO A 141 18.54 -2.57 -6.63
N SER A 142 19.22 -3.01 -7.69
CA SER A 142 18.54 -3.34 -8.95
C SER A 142 17.57 -4.49 -8.71
N GLY A 143 16.33 -4.31 -9.16
CA GLY A 143 15.24 -5.24 -8.91
C GLY A 143 14.40 -4.90 -7.68
N LEU A 144 14.76 -3.90 -6.86
CA LEU A 144 13.87 -3.43 -5.79
C LEU A 144 12.57 -2.86 -6.38
N ILE A 145 12.69 -1.93 -7.33
CA ILE A 145 11.56 -1.21 -7.90
C ILE A 145 10.65 -2.12 -8.74
N GLY A 146 11.24 -2.96 -9.59
CA GLY A 146 10.51 -3.99 -10.34
C GLY A 146 9.87 -5.07 -9.47
N ALA A 147 9.97 -5.03 -8.13
CA ALA A 147 9.24 -5.94 -7.24
C ALA A 147 7.78 -5.52 -7.03
N LEU A 148 7.43 -4.28 -7.39
CA LEU A 148 6.06 -3.76 -7.30
C LEU A 148 5.08 -4.43 -8.27
N GLN A 149 5.60 -5.09 -9.31
CA GLN A 149 4.81 -5.91 -10.22
C GLN A 149 4.67 -7.37 -9.75
N ASP A 150 5.28 -7.76 -8.63
CA ASP A 150 5.17 -9.12 -8.11
C ASP A 150 3.73 -9.40 -7.65
N ARG A 151 3.08 -10.38 -8.29
CA ARG A 151 1.70 -10.80 -7.98
C ARG A 151 1.64 -12.10 -7.19
N ARG A 152 2.77 -12.66 -6.77
CA ARG A 152 2.80 -13.91 -6.01
C ARG A 152 2.18 -13.68 -4.64
N VAL A 153 1.45 -14.69 -4.17
CA VAL A 153 0.84 -14.72 -2.84
C VAL A 153 1.59 -15.72 -1.97
N ARG A 154 1.84 -15.36 -0.71
CA ARG A 154 2.46 -16.26 0.28
C ARG A 154 1.77 -16.13 1.62
N ARG A 155 1.79 -17.21 2.41
CA ARG A 155 1.42 -17.13 3.82
C ARG A 155 2.54 -16.40 4.57
N LYS A 156 2.23 -15.25 5.17
CA LYS A 156 3.16 -14.47 5.98
C LYS A 156 2.78 -14.55 7.45
N ASN A 157 3.79 -14.57 8.31
CA ASN A 157 3.62 -14.42 9.75
C ASN A 157 3.77 -12.94 10.11
N PHE A 158 2.87 -12.44 10.94
CA PHE A 158 2.89 -11.06 11.42
C PHE A 158 3.47 -11.04 12.83
N PRO A 159 4.56 -10.29 13.09
CA PRO A 159 5.17 -10.23 14.41
C PRO A 159 4.17 -9.83 15.49
N SER A 160 4.11 -10.62 16.57
CA SER A 160 3.32 -10.30 17.75
C SER A 160 3.90 -11.00 18.97
N PRO A 161 4.22 -10.28 20.05
CA PRO A 161 4.72 -10.88 21.28
C PRO A 161 3.59 -11.39 22.20
N PHE A 162 2.33 -11.24 21.82
CA PHE A 162 1.17 -11.40 22.72
C PHE A 162 0.45 -12.75 22.62
N GLY A 163 0.91 -13.66 21.77
CA GLY A 163 0.33 -14.99 21.60
C GLY A 163 1.38 -16.09 21.60
N GLU A 164 0.93 -17.35 21.71
CA GLU A 164 1.81 -18.52 21.66
C GLU A 164 2.42 -18.74 20.26
N ARG A 165 1.75 -18.22 19.23
CA ARG A 165 2.18 -18.32 17.83
C ARG A 165 2.03 -16.97 17.16
N LEU A 166 2.72 -16.80 16.03
CA LEU A 166 2.52 -15.63 15.18
C LEU A 166 1.21 -15.79 14.39
N PRO A 167 0.31 -14.78 14.37
CA PRO A 167 -0.81 -14.78 13.44
C PRO A 167 -0.29 -14.77 12.00
N SER A 168 -1.02 -15.43 11.09
CA SER A 168 -0.60 -15.53 9.70
C SER A 168 -1.76 -15.41 8.73
N GLU A 169 -1.48 -14.84 7.55
CA GLU A 169 -2.44 -14.71 6.45
C GLU A 169 -1.74 -14.90 5.08
N ARG A 170 -2.49 -15.34 4.06
CA ARG A 170 -2.05 -15.36 2.66
C ARG A 170 -2.15 -13.96 2.07
N VAL A 171 -1.01 -13.30 1.85
CA VAL A 171 -0.94 -11.91 1.36
C VAL A 171 0.10 -11.78 0.25
N ALA A 172 0.22 -10.58 -0.34
CA ALA A 172 1.24 -10.26 -1.34
C ALA A 172 2.64 -10.69 -0.87
N ALA A 173 3.41 -11.39 -1.71
CA ALA A 173 4.74 -11.91 -1.36
C ALA A 173 5.80 -10.83 -1.14
N VAL A 174 5.57 -9.64 -1.71
CA VAL A 174 6.41 -8.45 -1.59
C VAL A 174 5.70 -7.41 -0.73
N SER A 175 6.47 -6.72 0.11
CA SER A 175 5.99 -5.66 0.99
C SER A 175 6.21 -4.32 0.30
N ALA A 176 5.23 -3.94 -0.54
CA ALA A 176 5.29 -2.74 -1.37
C ALA A 176 5.38 -1.45 -0.56
N GLU A 177 4.84 -1.44 0.67
CA GLU A 177 4.96 -0.35 1.62
C GLU A 177 6.41 -0.10 2.02
N GLY A 178 7.20 -1.16 2.22
CA GLY A 178 8.63 -1.05 2.54
C GLY A 178 9.40 -0.38 1.41
N ILE A 179 9.12 -0.77 0.15
CA ILE A 179 9.73 -0.17 -1.04
C ILE A 179 9.36 1.32 -1.12
N ARG A 180 8.08 1.67 -0.95
CA ARG A 180 7.62 3.06 -0.95
C ARG A 180 8.31 3.89 0.14
N ARG A 181 8.38 3.40 1.38
CA ARG A 181 9.03 4.10 2.49
C ARG A 181 10.51 4.37 2.19
N VAL A 182 11.21 3.39 1.63
CA VAL A 182 12.61 3.56 1.19
C VAL A 182 12.73 4.64 0.13
N VAL A 183 11.90 4.61 -0.92
CA VAL A 183 11.96 5.60 -2.01
C VAL A 183 11.62 7.00 -1.52
N SER A 184 10.54 7.15 -0.73
CA SER A 184 10.16 8.44 -0.13
C SER A 184 11.30 9.02 0.71
N ARG A 185 11.95 8.19 1.54
CA ARG A 185 13.08 8.62 2.38
C ARG A 185 14.32 8.95 1.55
N ALA A 186 14.61 8.19 0.50
CA ALA A 186 15.70 8.47 -0.42
C ALA A 186 15.50 9.83 -1.12
N LEU A 187 14.29 10.10 -1.62
CA LEU A 187 13.95 11.40 -2.21
C LEU A 187 14.13 12.52 -1.19
N ALA A 188 13.61 12.36 0.04
CA ALA A 188 13.78 13.34 1.10
C ALA A 188 15.26 13.67 1.37
N LEU A 189 16.12 12.65 1.47
CA LEU A 189 17.56 12.82 1.65
C LEU A 189 18.20 13.60 0.47
N LEU A 190 17.82 13.29 -0.76
CA LEU A 190 18.35 13.95 -1.96
C LEU A 190 17.94 15.42 -2.05
N PHE A 191 16.68 15.75 -1.74
CA PHE A 191 16.22 17.14 -1.65
C PHE A 191 16.95 17.92 -0.55
N HIS A 192 17.07 17.34 0.65
CA HIS A 192 17.79 18.00 1.75
C HIS A 192 19.28 18.19 1.46
N ALA A 193 19.92 17.26 0.74
CA ALA A 193 21.31 17.43 0.30
C ALA A 193 21.50 18.61 -0.66
N ARG A 194 20.42 19.03 -1.33
CA ARG A 194 20.37 20.24 -2.18
C ARG A 194 19.95 21.49 -1.41
N GLY A 195 19.72 21.40 -0.10
CA GLY A 195 19.21 22.49 0.73
C GLY A 195 17.73 22.82 0.48
N LEU A 196 16.97 21.87 -0.06
CA LEU A 196 15.56 22.06 -0.45
C LEU A 196 14.64 21.19 0.40
N PRO A 197 13.41 21.64 0.69
CA PRO A 197 12.41 20.79 1.32
C PRO A 197 11.95 19.69 0.36
N PHE A 198 11.61 18.52 0.91
CA PHE A 198 10.88 17.50 0.19
C PHE A 198 9.38 17.69 0.39
N LEU A 199 8.68 17.97 -0.71
CA LEU A 199 7.24 18.19 -0.71
C LEU A 199 6.52 16.97 -1.31
N GLN A 200 5.44 16.55 -0.66
CA GLN A 200 4.56 15.49 -1.10
C GLN A 200 3.12 15.80 -0.68
N LEU A 201 2.15 15.27 -1.41
CA LEU A 201 0.75 15.37 -1.02
C LEU A 201 0.48 14.57 0.25
N TRP A 202 -0.15 15.23 1.22
CA TRP A 202 -0.55 14.61 2.47
C TRP A 202 -1.48 13.41 2.23
N PRO A 203 -1.35 12.28 2.95
CA PRO A 203 -2.15 11.08 2.72
C PRO A 203 -3.51 11.11 3.44
N PHE A 204 -3.84 12.17 4.20
CA PHE A 204 -5.10 12.27 4.94
C PHE A 204 -5.94 13.49 4.52
N PRO A 205 -7.28 13.37 4.55
CA PRO A 205 -8.18 14.48 4.25
C PRO A 205 -8.11 15.58 5.32
N ASP A 206 -8.48 16.79 4.91
CA ASP A 206 -8.83 17.90 5.81
C ASP A 206 -7.74 18.26 6.86
N GLY A 207 -6.46 18.00 6.54
CA GLY A 207 -5.32 18.26 7.44
C GLY A 207 -5.22 17.31 8.65
N ALA A 208 -5.99 16.20 8.64
CA ALA A 208 -5.98 15.22 9.72
C ALA A 208 -4.58 14.61 9.93
N GLN A 209 -4.23 14.30 11.18
CA GLN A 209 -2.93 13.69 11.52
C GLN A 209 -2.94 12.16 11.43
N GLY A 210 -4.11 11.57 11.22
CA GLY A 210 -4.30 10.14 11.06
C GLY A 210 -5.72 9.84 10.59
N LEU A 211 -5.87 8.69 9.94
CA LEU A 211 -7.14 8.22 9.42
C LEU A 211 -7.39 6.79 9.89
N PHE A 212 -8.60 6.53 10.36
CA PHE A 212 -9.10 5.20 10.65
C PHE A 212 -10.24 4.83 9.70
N GLY A 213 -10.23 3.58 9.25
CA GLY A 213 -11.33 2.98 8.49
C GLY A 213 -11.53 1.55 8.95
N PHE A 214 -12.78 1.13 9.02
CA PHE A 214 -13.14 -0.19 9.51
C PHE A 214 -13.89 -0.95 8.44
N ARG A 215 -13.31 -2.07 8.02
CA ARG A 215 -13.87 -2.98 7.03
C ARG A 215 -14.54 -4.16 7.73
N ILE A 216 -15.68 -4.59 7.20
CA ILE A 216 -16.39 -5.77 7.70
C ILE A 216 -16.67 -6.69 6.52
N ASP A 217 -16.16 -7.91 6.58
CA ASP A 217 -16.50 -8.97 5.65
C ASP A 217 -17.60 -9.81 6.30
N THR A 218 -18.78 -9.91 5.69
CA THR A 218 -19.95 -10.50 6.35
C THR A 218 -19.94 -12.03 6.44
N ASP A 219 -18.84 -12.66 6.07
CA ASP A 219 -18.71 -14.10 5.88
C ASP A 219 -19.29 -14.88 7.05
N PHE A 220 -20.27 -15.73 6.72
CA PHE A 220 -20.89 -16.68 7.65
C PHE A 220 -21.49 -16.04 8.92
N GLY A 221 -21.67 -14.72 8.96
CA GLY A 221 -22.33 -14.03 10.08
C GLY A 221 -23.84 -14.28 10.08
N ASN A 222 -24.43 -14.40 11.27
CA ASN A 222 -25.88 -14.39 11.42
C ASN A 222 -26.43 -12.99 11.73
N GLU A 223 -27.74 -12.82 11.67
CA GLU A 223 -28.41 -11.53 11.88
C GLU A 223 -28.05 -10.88 13.23
N ALA A 224 -27.99 -11.66 14.31
CA ALA A 224 -27.70 -11.13 15.64
C ALA A 224 -26.25 -10.62 15.74
N GLU A 225 -25.30 -11.34 15.14
CA GLU A 225 -23.88 -10.94 15.10
C GLU A 225 -23.68 -9.68 14.25
N VAL A 226 -24.38 -9.58 13.11
CA VAL A 226 -24.37 -8.39 12.25
C VAL A 226 -24.94 -7.17 12.99
N ARG A 227 -26.11 -7.32 13.63
CA ARG A 227 -26.74 -6.23 14.40
C ARG A 227 -25.87 -5.79 15.57
N ALA A 228 -25.26 -6.71 16.30
CA ALA A 228 -24.37 -6.37 17.42
C ALA A 228 -23.15 -5.56 16.95
N LEU A 229 -22.56 -5.93 15.81
CA LEU A 229 -21.43 -5.19 15.25
C LEU A 229 -21.86 -3.83 14.67
N GLN A 230 -23.03 -3.73 14.04
CA GLN A 230 -23.62 -2.47 13.60
C GLN A 230 -23.81 -1.52 14.79
N GLN A 231 -24.43 -1.98 15.88
CA GLN A 231 -24.65 -1.19 17.09
C GLN A 231 -23.34 -0.72 17.72
N LEU A 232 -22.28 -1.54 17.66
CA LEU A 232 -20.96 -1.11 18.09
C LEU A 232 -20.42 0.04 17.23
N CYS A 233 -20.54 -0.08 15.90
CA CYS A 233 -20.12 0.96 14.98
C CYS A 233 -20.91 2.26 15.21
N GLU A 234 -22.23 2.19 15.37
CA GLU A 234 -23.09 3.34 15.68
C GLU A 234 -22.72 4.00 17.01
N ARG A 235 -22.54 3.21 18.07
CA ARG A 235 -22.17 3.72 19.40
C ARG A 235 -20.87 4.53 19.38
N PHE A 236 -19.93 4.15 18.53
CA PHE A 236 -18.66 4.84 18.36
C PHE A 236 -18.61 5.70 17.10
N GLU A 237 -19.75 5.97 16.44
CA GLU A 237 -19.88 6.76 15.20
C GLU A 237 -18.91 6.35 14.08
N ILE A 238 -18.56 5.06 13.98
CA ILE A 238 -17.66 4.52 12.97
C ILE A 238 -18.46 4.24 11.68
N PRO A 239 -18.25 5.00 10.58
CA PRO A 239 -18.76 4.63 9.26
C PRO A 239 -17.97 3.44 8.70
N ALA A 240 -18.40 2.22 9.04
CA ALA A 240 -17.76 1.02 8.55
C ALA A 240 -18.17 0.74 7.09
N THR A 241 -17.32 -0.02 6.40
CA THR A 241 -17.58 -0.53 5.06
C THR A 241 -17.89 -2.03 5.14
N TRP A 242 -19.12 -2.41 4.81
CA TRP A 242 -19.63 -3.76 4.85
C TRP A 242 -19.54 -4.41 3.47
N PHE A 243 -18.57 -5.32 3.28
CA PHE A 243 -18.47 -6.13 2.07
C PHE A 243 -19.38 -7.35 2.21
N LEU A 244 -20.47 -7.36 1.43
CA LEU A 244 -21.53 -8.34 1.58
C LEU A 244 -21.29 -9.60 0.75
N GLU A 245 -21.32 -10.75 1.41
CA GLU A 245 -21.68 -12.00 0.75
C GLU A 245 -23.20 -12.03 0.59
N THR A 246 -23.65 -12.06 -0.66
CA THR A 246 -25.05 -11.78 -0.99
C THR A 246 -25.86 -13.06 -1.20
N ARG A 247 -25.53 -14.22 -0.64
CA ARG A 247 -26.39 -15.42 -0.75
C ARG A 247 -26.85 -15.90 0.62
N SER A 248 -25.94 -16.03 1.56
CA SER A 248 -26.15 -16.60 2.89
C SER A 248 -27.17 -15.85 3.76
N PRO A 249 -27.29 -14.51 3.72
CA PRO A 249 -28.19 -13.79 4.65
C PRO A 249 -29.70 -14.07 4.50
N GLY A 250 -30.14 -14.85 3.50
CA GLY A 250 -31.55 -15.25 3.39
C GLY A 250 -32.55 -14.09 3.53
N ASP A 251 -33.53 -14.25 4.42
CA ASP A 251 -34.63 -13.30 4.59
C ASP A 251 -34.22 -11.96 5.25
N TRP A 252 -33.14 -11.94 6.02
CA TRP A 252 -32.68 -10.74 6.73
C TRP A 252 -31.73 -9.87 5.90
N PHE A 253 -31.47 -10.21 4.64
CA PHE A 253 -30.59 -9.42 3.74
C PHE A 253 -31.02 -7.96 3.58
N ARG A 254 -32.32 -7.66 3.72
CA ARG A 254 -32.84 -6.28 3.68
C ARG A 254 -32.25 -5.37 4.74
N LEU A 255 -31.81 -5.93 5.87
CA LEU A 255 -31.15 -5.19 6.95
C LEU A 255 -29.99 -4.32 6.44
N TYR A 256 -29.22 -4.80 5.47
CA TYR A 256 -28.07 -4.07 4.96
C TYR A 256 -28.44 -2.78 4.22
N GLY A 257 -29.60 -2.74 3.55
CA GLY A 257 -30.10 -1.54 2.89
C GLY A 257 -30.57 -0.47 3.88
N GLU A 258 -30.76 -0.86 5.14
CA GLU A 258 -31.30 -0.01 6.21
C GLU A 258 -30.22 0.48 7.19
N MET A 259 -28.92 0.22 6.95
CA MET A 259 -27.84 0.61 7.85
C MET A 259 -27.42 2.08 7.65
N PRO A 260 -27.87 3.03 8.49
CA PRO A 260 -27.60 4.44 8.26
C PRO A 260 -26.13 4.78 8.52
N GLY A 261 -25.55 5.61 7.66
CA GLY A 261 -24.16 6.07 7.82
C GLY A 261 -23.09 4.99 7.63
N GLN A 262 -23.48 3.79 7.20
CA GLN A 262 -22.58 2.70 6.85
C GLN A 262 -22.44 2.64 5.32
N GLU A 263 -21.28 2.22 4.84
CA GLU A 263 -21.08 1.92 3.43
C GLU A 263 -21.38 0.45 3.17
N ILE A 264 -22.17 0.17 2.12
CA ILE A 264 -22.41 -1.19 1.63
C ILE A 264 -21.61 -1.40 0.34
N ALA A 265 -20.74 -2.41 0.38
CA ALA A 265 -19.83 -2.81 -0.69
C ALA A 265 -20.06 -4.28 -1.08
N TYR A 266 -19.52 -4.69 -2.22
CA TYR A 266 -19.73 -6.04 -2.74
C TYR A 266 -18.58 -6.97 -2.35
N HIS A 267 -18.88 -8.12 -1.77
CA HIS A 267 -17.87 -9.17 -1.51
C HIS A 267 -17.93 -10.26 -2.57
N CYS A 268 -19.09 -10.90 -2.69
CA CYS A 268 -19.36 -11.98 -3.63
C CYS A 268 -20.84 -12.40 -3.55
N TYR A 269 -21.31 -13.15 -4.54
CA TYR A 269 -22.58 -13.85 -4.41
C TYR A 269 -22.42 -15.10 -3.55
N ARG A 270 -21.34 -15.87 -3.76
CA ARG A 270 -20.95 -17.00 -2.91
C ARG A 270 -19.52 -16.83 -2.47
N HIS A 271 -19.23 -17.11 -1.20
CA HIS A 271 -17.87 -17.06 -0.67
C HIS A 271 -16.99 -18.21 -1.22
N ARG A 272 -16.46 -18.03 -2.43
CA ARG A 272 -15.60 -18.99 -3.14
C ARG A 272 -14.56 -18.27 -4.00
N VAL A 273 -13.47 -18.96 -4.30
CA VAL A 273 -12.48 -18.49 -5.29
C VAL A 273 -13.07 -18.60 -6.69
N LEU A 274 -13.00 -17.51 -7.46
CA LEU A 274 -13.43 -17.46 -8.85
C LEU A 274 -12.22 -17.69 -9.76
N SER A 275 -12.00 -18.92 -10.20
CA SER A 275 -10.89 -19.26 -11.11
C SER A 275 -11.27 -19.22 -12.60
N ASP A 276 -12.55 -19.04 -12.92
CA ASP A 276 -13.09 -18.99 -14.28
C ASP A 276 -13.85 -17.67 -14.52
N ALA A 277 -13.62 -17.06 -15.68
CA ALA A 277 -14.19 -15.77 -16.05
C ALA A 277 -15.73 -15.83 -16.22
N ALA A 278 -16.26 -16.94 -16.75
CA ALA A 278 -17.71 -17.09 -16.91
C ALA A 278 -18.40 -17.29 -15.54
N ALA A 279 -17.83 -18.12 -14.68
CA ALA A 279 -18.28 -18.26 -13.29
C ALA A 279 -18.20 -16.94 -12.52
N GLY A 280 -17.16 -16.13 -12.75
CA GLY A 280 -17.02 -14.81 -12.14
C GLY A 280 -18.10 -13.83 -12.62
N ARG A 281 -18.34 -13.73 -13.93
CA ARG A 281 -19.41 -12.86 -14.45
C ARG A 281 -20.79 -13.22 -13.91
N GLU A 282 -21.09 -14.51 -13.78
CA GLU A 282 -22.35 -14.97 -13.22
C GLU A 282 -22.48 -14.68 -11.72
N ASP A 283 -21.39 -14.80 -10.96
CA ASP A 283 -21.33 -14.43 -9.54
C ASP A 283 -21.66 -12.95 -9.35
N PHE A 284 -20.98 -12.06 -10.10
CA PHE A 284 -21.25 -10.62 -10.12
C PHE A 284 -22.69 -10.31 -10.52
N ARG A 285 -23.19 -10.93 -11.59
CA ARG A 285 -24.57 -10.70 -12.06
C ARG A 285 -25.60 -11.02 -10.98
N GLN A 286 -25.49 -12.16 -10.32
CA GLN A 286 -26.42 -12.55 -9.25
C GLN A 286 -26.28 -11.67 -8.01
N GLY A 287 -25.04 -11.37 -7.60
CA GLY A 287 -24.79 -10.60 -6.39
C GLY A 287 -25.24 -9.15 -6.51
N LEU A 288 -24.88 -8.50 -7.62
CA LEU A 288 -25.29 -7.12 -7.91
C LEU A 288 -26.81 -7.00 -8.09
N ALA A 289 -27.47 -7.98 -8.72
CA ALA A 289 -28.93 -8.00 -8.81
C ALA A 289 -29.60 -8.06 -7.43
N ARG A 290 -29.00 -8.78 -6.48
CA ARG A 290 -29.54 -8.85 -5.11
C ARG A 290 -29.35 -7.54 -4.36
N LEU A 291 -28.19 -6.92 -4.48
CA LEU A 291 -27.91 -5.58 -3.91
C LEU A 291 -28.85 -4.51 -4.49
N ALA A 292 -29.09 -4.54 -5.80
CA ALA A 292 -30.05 -3.65 -6.44
C ALA A 292 -31.49 -3.83 -5.88
N GLY A 293 -31.85 -5.06 -5.50
CA GLY A 293 -33.14 -5.37 -4.86
C GLY A 293 -33.32 -4.78 -3.45
N ILE A 294 -32.27 -4.24 -2.85
CA ILE A 294 -32.30 -3.45 -1.61
C ILE A 294 -31.79 -2.01 -1.84
N GLU A 295 -31.86 -1.54 -3.10
CA GLU A 295 -31.49 -0.18 -3.53
C GLU A 295 -30.01 0.19 -3.27
N VAL A 296 -29.14 -0.81 -3.18
CA VAL A 296 -27.69 -0.62 -3.00
C VAL A 296 -26.95 -0.74 -4.33
N CYS A 297 -26.18 0.30 -4.67
CA CYS A 297 -25.22 0.30 -5.78
C CYS A 297 -23.79 0.35 -5.22
N PRO A 298 -23.10 -0.80 -5.05
CA PRO A 298 -21.80 -0.84 -4.39
C PRO A 298 -20.72 -0.16 -5.24
N GLN A 299 -19.87 0.65 -4.60
CA GLN A 299 -18.70 1.26 -5.24
C GLN A 299 -17.39 0.53 -4.92
N GLY A 300 -17.38 -0.24 -3.83
CA GLY A 300 -16.24 -1.00 -3.36
C GLY A 300 -16.39 -2.50 -3.59
N TYR A 301 -15.27 -3.15 -3.85
CA TYR A 301 -15.17 -4.60 -3.88
C TYR A 301 -14.09 -5.14 -2.94
N ALA A 302 -14.29 -6.32 -2.39
CA ALA A 302 -13.23 -7.09 -1.78
C ALA A 302 -13.43 -8.55 -2.13
N ALA A 303 -12.42 -9.23 -2.64
CA ALA A 303 -12.59 -10.64 -2.99
C ALA A 303 -12.61 -11.56 -1.75
N PRO A 304 -13.35 -12.69 -1.82
CA PRO A 304 -13.20 -13.81 -0.89
C PRO A 304 -11.73 -14.20 -0.72
N TYR A 305 -11.33 -14.48 0.52
CA TYR A 305 -9.95 -14.80 0.88
C TYR A 305 -8.91 -13.73 0.51
N GLY A 306 -9.36 -12.51 0.17
CA GLY A 306 -8.53 -11.38 -0.24
C GLY A 306 -7.71 -11.65 -1.51
N GLU A 307 -8.19 -12.50 -2.42
CA GLU A 307 -7.50 -12.86 -3.66
C GLU A 307 -7.66 -11.80 -4.76
N TRP A 308 -6.59 -11.56 -5.52
CA TRP A 308 -6.57 -10.58 -6.59
C TRP A 308 -5.81 -11.14 -7.79
N HIS A 309 -6.30 -10.85 -8.98
CA HIS A 309 -5.62 -11.11 -10.24
C HIS A 309 -6.14 -10.14 -11.32
N PRO A 310 -5.40 -9.95 -12.43
CA PRO A 310 -5.76 -8.97 -13.46
C PRO A 310 -7.16 -9.16 -14.06
N GLU A 311 -7.62 -10.40 -14.22
CA GLU A 311 -8.94 -10.71 -14.79
C GLU A 311 -10.07 -10.26 -13.85
N LEU A 312 -9.92 -10.46 -12.53
CA LEU A 312 -10.85 -9.92 -11.55
C LEU A 312 -10.91 -8.40 -11.66
N ASN A 313 -9.75 -7.72 -11.71
CA ASN A 313 -9.71 -6.27 -11.87
C ASN A 313 -10.44 -5.81 -13.15
N ARG A 314 -10.31 -6.53 -14.26
CA ARG A 314 -11.05 -6.22 -15.50
C ARG A 314 -12.57 -6.31 -15.28
N VAL A 315 -13.06 -7.34 -14.57
CA VAL A 315 -14.49 -7.45 -14.21
C VAL A 315 -14.92 -6.29 -13.31
N LEU A 316 -14.08 -5.84 -12.38
CA LEU A 316 -14.36 -4.67 -11.55
C LEU A 316 -14.52 -3.39 -12.37
N GLU A 317 -13.62 -3.16 -13.34
CA GLU A 317 -13.71 -2.03 -14.27
C GLU A 317 -14.98 -2.08 -15.14
N GLU A 318 -15.33 -3.26 -15.66
CA GLU A 318 -16.54 -3.47 -16.49
C GLU A 318 -17.83 -3.16 -15.72
N ASN A 319 -17.85 -3.40 -14.41
CA ASN A 319 -19.00 -3.14 -13.55
C ASN A 319 -18.96 -1.77 -12.85
N GLY A 320 -17.98 -0.91 -13.18
CA GLY A 320 -17.92 0.46 -12.69
C GLY A 320 -17.52 0.61 -11.21
N PHE A 321 -16.83 -0.38 -10.64
CA PHE A 321 -16.29 -0.26 -9.29
C PHE A 321 -15.25 0.86 -9.22
N VAL A 322 -15.26 1.59 -8.11
CA VAL A 322 -14.37 2.72 -7.85
C VAL A 322 -13.08 2.25 -7.18
N TYR A 323 -13.20 1.28 -6.29
CA TYR A 323 -12.07 0.74 -5.54
C TYR A 323 -12.23 -0.74 -5.20
N SER A 324 -11.11 -1.36 -4.86
CA SER A 324 -11.02 -2.73 -4.36
C SER A 324 -10.08 -2.84 -3.15
N SER A 325 -10.21 -3.88 -2.33
CA SER A 325 -9.46 -4.02 -1.07
C SER A 325 -8.99 -5.45 -0.82
N GLU A 326 -8.01 -5.90 -1.59
CA GLU A 326 -7.44 -7.26 -1.48
C GLU A 326 -6.02 -7.19 -0.90
N PHE A 327 -5.75 -8.00 0.12
CA PHE A 327 -4.42 -8.09 0.72
C PHE A 327 -3.44 -8.99 -0.07
N SER A 328 -3.91 -9.76 -1.06
CA SER A 328 -3.03 -10.51 -1.96
C SER A 328 -2.32 -9.64 -3.01
N LEU A 329 -2.89 -8.48 -3.35
CA LEU A 329 -2.26 -7.48 -4.21
C LEU A 329 -1.38 -6.51 -3.40
N GLY A 330 -1.86 -6.10 -2.22
CA GLY A 330 -1.10 -5.26 -1.29
C GLY A 330 -1.83 -5.13 0.04
N CYS A 331 -1.08 -5.24 1.13
CA CYS A 331 -1.56 -4.94 2.48
C CYS A 331 -0.76 -3.79 3.06
N ASP A 332 -1.32 -3.08 4.04
CA ASP A 332 -0.57 -2.14 4.87
C ASP A 332 0.19 -1.03 4.10
N ASN A 333 -0.29 -0.65 2.91
CA ASN A 333 0.30 0.39 2.06
C ASN A 333 -0.68 1.54 1.79
N LEU A 334 -0.20 2.64 1.21
CA LEU A 334 -1.07 3.71 0.70
C LEU A 334 -1.89 3.21 -0.50
N PRO A 335 -3.01 3.86 -0.85
CA PRO A 335 -3.76 3.50 -2.05
C PRO A 335 -2.96 3.66 -3.35
N PHE A 336 -3.24 2.81 -4.34
CA PHE A 336 -2.59 2.86 -5.64
C PHE A 336 -3.45 2.26 -6.75
N TYR A 337 -3.20 2.67 -7.98
CA TYR A 337 -3.79 2.01 -9.15
C TYR A 337 -2.85 0.89 -9.62
N PRO A 338 -3.27 -0.38 -9.62
CA PRO A 338 -2.43 -1.46 -10.11
C PRO A 338 -2.16 -1.30 -11.61
N PHE A 339 -0.92 -1.57 -12.03
CA PHE A 339 -0.56 -1.63 -13.44
C PHE A 339 -1.01 -2.98 -14.05
N LEU A 340 -1.75 -2.90 -15.16
CA LEU A 340 -2.34 -3.98 -15.93
C LEU A 340 -1.65 -4.05 -17.30
N GLU A 341 -0.43 -4.60 -17.33
CA GLU A 341 0.40 -4.87 -18.52
C GLU A 341 0.78 -3.64 -19.37
N GLU A 342 -0.20 -2.90 -19.90
CA GLU A 342 -0.02 -1.74 -20.78
C GLU A 342 -0.49 -0.43 -20.14
N ARG A 343 -1.36 -0.49 -19.11
CA ARG A 343 -1.94 0.71 -18.49
C ARG A 343 -2.21 0.54 -17.01
N PHE A 344 -2.41 1.65 -16.31
CA PHE A 344 -2.98 1.62 -14.96
C PHE A 344 -4.46 1.24 -14.98
N SER A 345 -4.89 0.53 -13.94
CA SER A 345 -6.28 0.25 -13.63
C SER A 345 -7.06 1.54 -13.35
N LYS A 346 -8.36 1.53 -13.62
CA LYS A 346 -9.32 2.56 -13.18
C LYS A 346 -9.86 2.31 -11.76
N VAL A 347 -9.68 1.09 -11.26
CA VAL A 347 -10.08 0.70 -9.91
C VAL A 347 -8.92 0.95 -8.95
N LEU A 348 -9.17 1.76 -7.93
CA LEU A 348 -8.17 2.08 -6.90
C LEU A 348 -8.01 0.90 -5.93
N GLN A 349 -6.79 0.43 -5.70
CA GLN A 349 -6.54 -0.51 -4.62
C GLN A 349 -6.43 0.23 -3.29
N LEU A 350 -7.23 -0.19 -2.31
CA LEU A 350 -7.15 0.20 -0.90
C LEU A 350 -6.60 -0.96 -0.05
N PRO A 351 -5.29 -0.97 0.25
CA PRO A 351 -4.69 -1.97 1.12
C PRO A 351 -5.30 -1.94 2.53
N VAL A 352 -5.49 -3.11 3.13
CA VAL A 352 -5.97 -3.27 4.51
C VAL A 352 -4.95 -4.06 5.33
N HIS A 353 -4.96 -3.90 6.64
CA HIS A 353 -4.20 -4.76 7.52
C HIS A 353 -4.80 -6.18 7.51
N PRO A 354 -4.04 -7.25 7.25
CA PRO A 354 -4.59 -8.55 6.88
C PRO A 354 -4.89 -9.47 8.06
N ILE A 355 -4.61 -9.05 9.30
CA ILE A 355 -4.90 -9.86 10.50
C ILE A 355 -6.24 -9.46 11.11
N SER A 356 -7.20 -10.39 11.08
CA SER A 356 -8.47 -10.31 11.80
C SER A 356 -8.36 -10.88 13.23
N VAL A 357 -9.34 -10.57 14.08
CA VAL A 357 -9.41 -11.11 15.44
C VAL A 357 -9.43 -12.63 15.45
N GLY A 358 -10.07 -13.25 14.47
CA GLY A 358 -10.04 -14.70 14.27
C GLY A 358 -8.62 -15.23 14.09
N ARG A 359 -7.78 -14.55 13.29
CA ARG A 359 -6.36 -14.95 13.11
C ARG A 359 -5.57 -14.87 14.40
N LEU A 360 -5.80 -13.85 15.23
CA LEU A 360 -5.19 -13.73 16.56
C LEU A 360 -5.70 -14.82 17.50
N HIS A 361 -6.99 -15.15 17.44
CA HIS A 361 -7.57 -16.22 18.26
C HIS A 361 -6.93 -17.57 17.94
N TRP A 362 -6.77 -17.90 16.65
CA TRP A 362 -6.08 -19.11 16.22
C TRP A 362 -4.59 -19.13 16.60
N ALA A 363 -3.98 -17.96 16.75
CA ALA A 363 -2.62 -17.77 17.24
C ALA A 363 -2.50 -17.77 18.78
N ARG A 364 -3.61 -18.04 19.50
CA ARG A 364 -3.69 -18.15 20.97
C ARG A 364 -3.44 -16.83 21.70
N HIS A 365 -3.79 -15.70 21.10
CA HIS A 365 -3.79 -14.42 21.81
C HIS A 365 -4.93 -14.37 22.85
N SER A 366 -4.64 -13.78 24.01
CA SER A 366 -5.68 -13.34 24.95
C SER A 366 -6.40 -12.11 24.40
N GLU A 367 -7.56 -11.74 24.95
CA GLU A 367 -8.27 -10.53 24.54
C GLU A 367 -7.41 -9.27 24.73
N ALA A 368 -6.76 -9.13 25.89
CA ALA A 368 -5.81 -8.05 26.14
C ALA A 368 -4.64 -8.06 25.12
N GLY A 369 -4.15 -9.24 24.75
CA GLY A 369 -3.13 -9.41 23.72
C GLY A 369 -3.61 -9.02 22.31
N MET A 370 -4.88 -9.27 21.99
CA MET A 370 -5.50 -8.83 20.74
C MET A 370 -5.63 -7.30 20.68
N VAL A 371 -6.09 -6.68 21.77
CA VAL A 371 -6.14 -5.21 21.88
C VAL A 371 -4.74 -4.64 21.72
N ALA A 372 -3.75 -5.14 22.48
CA ALA A 372 -2.37 -4.67 22.39
C ALA A 372 -1.77 -4.83 20.98
N TYR A 373 -2.12 -5.90 20.27
CA TYR A 373 -1.72 -6.10 18.88
C TYR A 373 -2.26 -4.98 17.97
N TYR A 374 -3.58 -4.75 17.95
CA TYR A 374 -4.17 -3.72 17.10
C TYR A 374 -3.69 -2.32 17.45
N LEU A 375 -3.51 -2.00 18.73
CA LEU A 375 -2.97 -0.71 19.14
C LEU A 375 -1.51 -0.52 18.72
N GLY A 376 -0.71 -1.60 18.74
CA GLY A 376 0.66 -1.58 18.21
C GLY A 376 0.71 -1.33 16.71
N VAL A 377 -0.15 -2.02 15.94
CA VAL A 377 -0.26 -1.77 14.48
C VAL A 377 -0.74 -0.35 14.20
N MET A 378 -1.72 0.15 14.95
CA MET A 378 -2.20 1.53 14.84
C MET A 378 -1.06 2.53 15.06
N GLU A 379 -0.26 2.34 16.12
CA GLU A 379 0.88 3.20 16.41
C GLU A 379 1.91 3.21 15.27
N GLU A 380 2.28 2.03 14.76
CA GLU A 380 3.22 1.93 13.65
C GLU A 380 2.71 2.68 12.40
N LYS A 381 1.43 2.51 12.07
CA LYS A 381 0.79 3.16 10.91
C LYS A 381 0.75 4.67 11.06
N LEU A 382 0.37 5.17 12.24
CA LEU A 382 0.33 6.61 12.51
C LEU A 382 1.73 7.24 12.45
N GLN A 383 2.75 6.58 13.01
CA GLN A 383 4.14 7.06 12.92
C GLN A 383 4.66 7.11 11.48
N ALA A 384 4.17 6.22 10.62
CA ALA A 384 4.51 6.19 9.20
C ALA A 384 3.64 7.11 8.32
N ASN A 385 2.71 7.88 8.90
CA ASN A 385 1.69 8.64 8.18
C ASN A 385 0.89 7.78 7.19
N GLU A 386 0.45 6.61 7.65
CA GLU A 386 -0.36 5.67 6.87
C GLU A 386 -1.77 5.51 7.47
N PRO A 387 -2.78 5.23 6.63
CA PRO A 387 -4.13 4.99 7.12
C PRO A 387 -4.18 3.68 7.92
N VAL A 388 -4.97 3.70 8.99
CA VAL A 388 -5.22 2.55 9.85
C VAL A 388 -6.50 1.87 9.38
N PHE A 389 -6.36 0.88 8.50
CA PHE A 389 -7.47 0.07 8.02
C PHE A 389 -7.44 -1.32 8.63
N PHE A 390 -8.38 -1.57 9.54
CA PHE A 390 -8.60 -2.89 10.13
C PHE A 390 -9.84 -3.53 9.54
N TYR A 391 -9.88 -4.86 9.57
CA TYR A 391 -11.07 -5.61 9.18
C TYR A 391 -11.47 -6.66 10.20
N HIS A 392 -12.76 -7.01 10.18
CA HIS A 392 -13.36 -8.02 11.04
C HIS A 392 -14.45 -8.80 10.31
N HIS A 393 -14.88 -9.91 10.91
CA HIS A 393 -16.06 -10.64 10.46
C HIS A 393 -17.05 -10.77 11.63
N PRO A 394 -18.36 -10.58 11.41
CA PRO A 394 -19.36 -10.68 12.48
C PRO A 394 -19.28 -12.01 13.24
N GLY A 395 -19.11 -13.13 12.51
CA GLY A 395 -19.05 -14.47 13.10
C GLY A 395 -17.83 -14.75 13.99
N GLN A 396 -16.80 -13.90 13.98
CA GLN A 396 -15.62 -14.05 14.85
C GLN A 396 -15.86 -13.57 16.28
N ARG A 397 -16.98 -12.86 16.53
CA ARG A 397 -17.37 -12.31 17.85
C ARG A 397 -16.24 -11.43 18.43
N ARG A 398 -16.10 -11.37 19.76
CA ARG A 398 -15.05 -10.62 20.46
C ARG A 398 -15.10 -9.12 20.15
N LEU A 399 -16.31 -8.58 20.14
CA LEU A 399 -16.57 -7.16 19.87
C LEU A 399 -15.89 -6.24 20.89
N GLU A 400 -15.60 -6.76 22.08
CA GLU A 400 -14.86 -6.10 23.15
C GLU A 400 -13.47 -5.65 22.69
N VAL A 401 -12.81 -6.41 21.79
CA VAL A 401 -11.52 -6.01 21.21
C VAL A 401 -11.67 -4.72 20.40
N PHE A 402 -12.66 -4.66 19.51
CA PHE A 402 -12.88 -3.49 18.68
C PHE A 402 -13.52 -2.33 19.44
N GLU A 403 -14.26 -2.59 20.51
CA GLU A 403 -14.69 -1.54 21.44
C GLU A 403 -13.49 -0.79 22.04
N HIS A 404 -12.44 -1.51 22.46
CA HIS A 404 -11.22 -0.88 22.95
C HIS A 404 -10.49 -0.10 21.84
N VAL A 405 -10.40 -0.68 20.65
CA VAL A 405 -9.78 -0.01 19.49
C VAL A 405 -10.55 1.26 19.12
N PHE A 406 -11.88 1.23 19.04
CA PHE A 406 -12.70 2.39 18.70
C PHE A 406 -12.63 3.48 19.77
N ARG A 407 -12.57 3.09 21.06
CA ARG A 407 -12.32 4.04 22.14
C ARG A 407 -10.99 4.76 21.95
N GLU A 408 -9.94 4.04 21.55
CA GLU A 408 -8.64 4.64 21.27
C GLU A 408 -8.66 5.56 20.04
N VAL A 409 -9.33 5.15 18.95
CA VAL A 409 -9.55 5.98 17.75
C VAL A 409 -10.19 7.32 18.14
N ARG A 410 -11.22 7.29 18.98
CA ARG A 410 -11.90 8.50 19.49
C ARG A 410 -11.02 9.31 20.43
N ARG A 411 -10.31 8.65 21.36
CA ARG A 411 -9.39 9.31 22.29
C ARG A 411 -8.28 10.08 21.56
N ARG A 412 -7.78 9.55 20.45
CA ARG A 412 -6.76 10.17 19.61
C ARG A 412 -7.31 11.18 18.60
N ASN A 413 -8.64 11.34 18.52
CA ASN A 413 -9.31 12.20 17.55
C ASN A 413 -8.87 11.94 16.10
N LEU A 414 -8.74 10.66 15.72
CA LEU A 414 -8.43 10.29 14.34
C LEU A 414 -9.61 10.64 13.43
N ALA A 415 -9.32 11.05 12.19
CA ALA A 415 -10.36 11.15 11.18
C ALA A 415 -10.92 9.74 10.92
N VAL A 416 -12.25 9.60 10.86
CA VAL A 416 -12.90 8.33 10.55
C VAL A 416 -13.68 8.46 9.26
N ARG A 417 -13.46 7.54 8.33
CA ARG A 417 -14.13 7.50 7.03
C ARG A 417 -14.44 6.05 6.66
N SER A 418 -15.49 5.85 5.88
CA SER A 418 -15.66 4.60 5.15
C SER A 418 -14.53 4.47 4.11
N LEU A 419 -14.25 3.26 3.65
CA LEU A 419 -13.25 3.02 2.61
C LEU A 419 -13.61 3.75 1.31
N GLY A 420 -14.88 3.77 0.89
CA GLY A 420 -15.33 4.49 -0.30
C GLY A 420 -15.23 6.01 -0.19
N ASP A 421 -15.51 6.59 0.99
CA ASP A 421 -15.27 8.01 1.24
C ASP A 421 -13.79 8.35 1.06
N TYR A 422 -12.91 7.52 1.63
CA TYR A 422 -11.47 7.70 1.50
C TYR A 422 -11.00 7.45 0.06
N ALA A 423 -11.55 6.46 -0.65
CA ALA A 423 -11.25 6.20 -2.05
C ALA A 423 -11.55 7.44 -2.90
N ARG A 424 -12.76 8.00 -2.79
CA ARG A 424 -13.16 9.21 -3.54
C ARG A 424 -12.25 10.40 -3.20
N TRP A 425 -11.87 10.56 -1.94
CA TRP A 425 -10.90 11.59 -1.55
C TRP A 425 -9.52 11.34 -2.17
N TRP A 426 -9.03 10.10 -2.12
CA TRP A 426 -7.74 9.73 -2.69
C TRP A 426 -7.70 9.94 -4.20
N GLN A 427 -8.79 9.68 -4.92
CA GLN A 427 -8.90 9.98 -6.35
C GLN A 427 -8.68 11.47 -6.62
N ARG A 428 -9.37 12.36 -5.88
CA ARG A 428 -9.15 13.81 -5.98
C ARG A 428 -7.72 14.21 -5.63
N ARG A 429 -7.11 13.57 -4.62
CA ARG A 429 -5.70 13.76 -4.27
C ARG A 429 -4.79 13.35 -5.43
N SER A 430 -5.06 12.23 -6.09
CA SER A 430 -4.25 11.72 -7.20
C SER A 430 -4.39 12.56 -8.47
N ASP A 431 -5.52 13.21 -8.68
CA ASP A 431 -5.77 14.10 -9.82
C ASP A 431 -5.17 15.51 -9.60
N PHE A 432 -4.83 15.86 -8.36
CA PHE A 432 -4.21 17.13 -8.05
C PHE A 432 -2.74 17.16 -8.50
N THR A 433 -2.44 18.06 -9.43
CA THR A 433 -1.09 18.35 -9.90
C THR A 433 -0.57 19.65 -9.31
N TRP A 434 0.69 19.65 -8.89
CA TRP A 434 1.39 20.84 -8.42
C TRP A 434 2.81 20.88 -9.01
N GLU A 435 3.34 22.08 -9.19
CA GLU A 435 4.67 22.35 -9.78
C GLU A 435 5.59 23.10 -8.82
#